data_AF-A0A8T2N3B2-F1
#
_entry.id   AF-A0A8T2N3B2-F1
#
_cell.length_a   1.000
_cell.length_b   1.000
_cell.length_c   1.000
_cell.angle_alpha   90.00
_cell.angle_beta   90.00
_cell.angle_gamma   90.00
#
_symmetry.space_group_name_H-M   'P 1'
#
loop_
_entity.id
_entity.type
_entity.pdbx_description
1 polymer ?
#
loop_
_entity_poly.entity_id
_entity_poly.type
_entity_poly.pdbx_seq_one_letter_code
_entity_poly.pdbx_strand_id
1 'polypeptide(L)'
;MAEGGADDLDTQRGEIAAQLKTPLRKGDTWYLIDSHWFKQWKKYVGFDSWDRYQMDGDVMGLKEHLIDELDYILLPTEGWNKYISWYGLVDNQEPIARKARFQKDG
;
A
#
# COMPACT_ATOMS: atom_id res chain seq x y z
N MET A 1 8.23 25.34 -14.82
CA MET A 1 6.95 25.12 -14.13
C MET A 1 6.66 23.64 -14.27
N ALA A 2 6.89 22.86 -13.21
CA ALA A 2 6.85 21.41 -13.29
C ALA A 2 5.41 20.94 -13.11
N GLU A 3 4.67 20.83 -14.21
CA GLU A 3 3.41 20.07 -14.25
C GLU A 3 3.76 18.59 -14.35
N GLY A 4 4.18 18.02 -13.22
CA GLY A 4 4.18 16.58 -12.99
C GLY A 4 3.17 16.31 -11.89
N GLY A 5 1.89 16.57 -12.17
CA GLY A 5 0.82 16.22 -11.24
C GLY A 5 0.85 14.72 -11.02
N ALA A 6 0.70 14.29 -9.77
CA ALA A 6 0.55 12.87 -9.45
C ALA A 6 -0.47 12.21 -10.40
N ASP A 7 -0.28 10.93 -10.71
CA ASP A 7 -1.17 10.17 -11.59
C ASP A 7 -2.64 10.33 -11.15
N ASP A 8 -3.60 10.13 -12.04
CA ASP A 8 -5.01 10.22 -11.68
C ASP A 8 -5.38 9.23 -10.56
N LEU A 9 -6.43 9.55 -9.79
CA LEU A 9 -6.77 8.80 -8.58
C LEU A 9 -7.13 7.33 -8.87
N ASP A 10 -7.68 7.03 -10.04
CA ASP A 10 -8.01 5.66 -10.43
C ASP A 10 -6.74 4.86 -10.73
N THR A 11 -5.78 5.46 -11.42
CA THR A 11 -4.44 4.89 -11.65
C THR A 11 -3.72 4.66 -10.33
N GLN A 12 -3.64 5.65 -9.44
CA GLN A 12 -2.98 5.49 -8.14
C GLN A 12 -3.60 4.34 -7.33
N ARG A 13 -4.94 4.26 -7.31
CA ARG A 13 -5.68 3.21 -6.64
C ARG A 13 -5.33 1.83 -7.21
N GLY A 14 -5.40 1.67 -8.53
CA GLY A 14 -5.15 0.40 -9.20
C GLY A 14 -3.73 -0.10 -8.98
N GLU A 15 -2.75 0.79 -9.06
CA GLU A 15 -1.35 0.44 -8.86
C GLU A 15 -1.05 0.04 -7.42
N ILE A 16 -1.53 0.79 -6.42
CA ILE A 16 -1.33 0.42 -5.02
C ILE A 16 -2.09 -0.86 -4.67
N ALA A 17 -3.30 -1.06 -5.20
CA ALA A 17 -4.05 -2.31 -5.00
C ALA A 17 -3.30 -3.54 -5.53
N ALA A 18 -2.63 -3.42 -6.68
CA ALA A 18 -1.79 -4.50 -7.23
C ALA A 18 -0.59 -4.79 -6.31
N GLN A 19 0.03 -3.74 -5.76
CA GLN A 19 1.17 -3.86 -4.87
C GLN A 19 0.81 -4.50 -3.52
N LEU A 20 -0.38 -4.22 -2.98
CA LEU A 20 -0.89 -4.87 -1.76
C LEU A 20 -1.14 -6.37 -1.92
N LYS A 21 -1.39 -6.84 -3.15
CA LYS A 21 -1.56 -8.28 -3.47
C LYS A 21 -0.23 -8.99 -3.72
N THR A 22 0.90 -8.26 -3.70
CA THR A 22 2.21 -8.85 -3.95
C THR A 22 2.57 -9.82 -2.82
N PRO A 23 2.92 -11.09 -3.12
CA PRO A 23 3.30 -12.05 -2.09
C PRO A 23 4.62 -11.64 -1.44
N LEU A 24 4.70 -11.76 -0.11
CA LEU A 24 5.92 -11.55 0.66
C LEU A 24 6.94 -12.65 0.33
N ARG A 25 8.07 -12.29 -0.31
CA ARG A 25 9.18 -13.22 -0.54
C ARG A 25 10.33 -12.94 0.41
N LYS A 26 11.03 -13.99 0.82
CA LYS A 26 12.18 -13.87 1.72
C LYS A 26 13.27 -13.04 1.05
N GLY A 27 13.72 -11.98 1.74
CA GLY A 27 14.77 -11.09 1.26
C GLY A 27 14.25 -9.80 0.61
N ASP A 28 12.95 -9.71 0.30
CA ASP A 28 12.33 -8.51 -0.23
C ASP A 28 12.36 -7.36 0.79
N THR A 29 12.42 -6.13 0.28
CA THR A 29 12.35 -4.92 1.11
C THR A 29 10.96 -4.32 1.02
N TRP A 30 10.36 -4.13 2.20
CA TRP A 30 9.04 -3.58 2.41
C TRP A 30 9.14 -2.32 3.24
N TYR A 31 8.23 -1.38 3.01
CA TYR A 31 8.20 -0.10 3.68
C TYR A 31 6.94 0.03 4.51
N LEU A 32 7.08 0.61 5.70
CA LEU A 32 5.96 0.84 6.59
C LEU A 32 5.32 2.19 6.28
N ILE A 33 4.01 2.17 6.11
CA ILE A 33 3.16 3.34 6.04
C ILE A 33 2.29 3.40 7.29
N ASP A 34 2.19 4.56 7.90
CA ASP A 34 1.30 4.79 9.03
C ASP A 34 -0.18 4.49 8.67
N SER A 35 -0.87 3.74 9.53
CA SER A 35 -2.25 3.31 9.23
C SER A 35 -3.24 4.47 9.17
N HIS A 36 -3.04 5.55 9.93
CA HIS A 36 -3.92 6.73 9.89
C HIS A 36 -3.80 7.44 8.56
N TRP A 37 -2.58 7.63 8.09
CA TRP A 37 -2.36 8.25 6.81
C TRP A 37 -2.85 7.39 5.65
N PHE A 38 -2.62 6.07 5.70
CA PHE A 38 -3.16 5.16 4.69
C PHE A 38 -4.69 5.18 4.65
N LYS A 39 -5.37 5.24 5.81
CA LYS A 39 -6.82 5.41 5.89
C LYS A 39 -7.30 6.73 5.27
N GLN A 40 -6.54 7.82 5.42
CA GLN A 40 -6.87 9.09 4.77
C GLN A 40 -6.72 8.98 3.25
N TRP A 41 -5.62 8.40 2.77
CA TRP A 41 -5.40 8.16 1.34
C TRP A 41 -6.51 7.31 0.72
N LYS A 42 -6.93 6.22 1.39
CA LYS A 42 -8.03 5.39 0.91
C LYS A 42 -9.33 6.17 0.72
N LYS A 43 -9.65 7.12 1.60
CA LYS A 43 -10.82 8.00 1.43
C LYS A 43 -10.61 8.99 0.28
N TYR A 44 -9.39 9.52 0.14
CA TYR A 44 -9.03 10.46 -0.90
C TYR A 44 -9.14 9.86 -2.31
N VAL A 45 -8.63 8.64 -2.52
CA VAL A 45 -8.70 7.95 -3.83
C VAL A 45 -9.96 7.09 -4.01
N GLY A 46 -10.87 7.09 -3.04
CA GLY A 46 -12.09 6.26 -3.07
C GLY A 46 -11.82 4.75 -3.01
N PHE A 47 -10.70 4.33 -2.41
CA PHE A 47 -10.26 2.92 -2.32
C PHE A 47 -11.31 2.02 -1.65
N ASP A 48 -11.84 2.41 -0.49
CA ASP A 48 -12.78 1.59 0.29
C ASP A 48 -14.11 1.34 -0.47
N SER A 49 -14.53 2.27 -1.33
CA SER A 49 -15.73 2.11 -2.16
C SER A 49 -15.46 1.15 -3.32
N TRP A 50 -14.30 1.27 -3.97
CA TRP A 50 -13.86 0.40 -5.06
C TRP A 50 -13.60 -1.04 -4.61
N ASP A 51 -12.99 -1.21 -3.44
CA ASP A 51 -12.66 -2.53 -2.87
C ASP A 51 -13.93 -3.35 -2.64
N ARG A 52 -15.00 -2.73 -2.11
CA ARG A 52 -16.30 -3.39 -1.94
C ARG A 52 -16.90 -3.93 -3.25
N TYR A 53 -16.65 -3.26 -4.38
CA TYR A 53 -17.11 -3.73 -5.69
C TYR A 53 -16.24 -4.86 -6.28
N GLN A 54 -14.96 -4.98 -5.88
CA GLN A 54 -14.11 -6.12 -6.24
C GLN A 54 -14.28 -7.33 -5.30
N MET A 55 -14.66 -7.09 -4.06
CA MET A 55 -14.81 -8.09 -3.00
C MET A 55 -16.03 -9.01 -3.20
N ASP A 56 -16.99 -8.66 -4.06
CA ASP A 56 -18.09 -9.57 -4.46
C ASP A 56 -17.64 -10.71 -5.39
N GLY A 57 -16.38 -10.73 -5.84
CA GLY A 57 -15.87 -11.73 -6.77
C GLY A 57 -15.04 -12.88 -6.16
N ASP A 58 -14.36 -12.69 -5.01
CA ASP A 58 -13.32 -13.66 -4.60
C ASP A 58 -12.88 -13.61 -3.12
N VAL A 59 -13.80 -13.46 -2.16
CA VAL A 59 -13.44 -13.20 -0.74
C VAL A 59 -13.94 -14.29 0.18
N MET A 60 -13.24 -15.42 0.16
CA MET A 60 -13.33 -16.49 1.16
C MET A 60 -11.90 -16.97 1.53
N GLY A 61 -11.00 -16.07 1.94
CA GLY A 61 -9.64 -16.54 2.28
C GLY A 61 -8.76 -15.72 3.21
N LEU A 62 -8.86 -14.40 3.26
CA LEU A 62 -7.82 -13.60 3.93
C LEU A 62 -8.42 -12.49 4.78
N LYS A 63 -8.92 -12.81 5.98
CA LYS A 63 -8.99 -11.83 7.09
C LYS A 63 -9.40 -12.39 8.45
N GLU A 64 -8.69 -13.40 8.96
CA GLU A 64 -8.89 -13.75 10.38
C GLU A 64 -7.78 -13.31 11.33
N HIS A 65 -6.50 -13.21 10.95
CA HIS A 65 -5.42 -13.00 11.96
C HIS A 65 -4.32 -11.97 11.57
N LEU A 66 -4.67 -10.76 11.12
CA LEU A 66 -3.67 -9.70 10.90
C LEU A 66 -3.68 -8.66 12.02
N ILE A 67 -2.73 -8.81 12.96
CA ILE A 67 -2.32 -7.77 13.92
C ILE A 67 -1.57 -6.64 13.20
N ASP A 68 -1.03 -6.92 12.00
CA ASP A 68 -0.28 -5.99 11.13
C ASP A 68 -1.13 -4.91 10.42
N GLU A 69 -2.44 -4.79 10.65
CA GLU A 69 -3.26 -3.68 10.12
C GLU A 69 -3.65 -2.63 11.18
N LEU A 70 -3.26 -2.82 12.44
CA LEU A 70 -3.63 -1.92 13.53
C LEU A 70 -2.82 -0.61 13.49
N ASP A 71 -1.50 -0.70 13.26
CA ASP A 71 -0.59 0.46 13.40
C ASP A 71 0.08 0.90 12.08
N TYR A 72 0.34 -0.02 11.15
CA TYR A 72 1.02 0.30 9.88
C TYR A 72 0.53 -0.59 8.73
N ILE A 73 0.87 -0.24 7.49
CA ILE A 73 0.65 -1.03 6.28
C ILE A 73 2.02 -1.28 5.64
N LEU A 74 2.21 -2.48 5.09
CA LEU A 74 3.42 -2.83 4.35
C LEU A 74 3.21 -2.62 2.85
N LEU A 75 4.09 -1.84 2.21
CA LEU A 75 4.18 -1.76 0.76
C LEU A 75 5.50 -2.33 0.24
N PRO A 76 5.49 -3.03 -0.91
CA PRO A 76 6.72 -3.37 -1.62
C PRO A 76 7.47 -2.11 -2.04
N THR A 77 8.73 -2.29 -2.43
CA THR A 77 9.59 -1.19 -2.88
C THR A 77 8.98 -0.39 -4.03
N GLU A 78 8.34 -1.06 -4.99
CA GLU A 78 7.68 -0.37 -6.12
C GLU A 78 6.51 0.50 -5.66
N GLY A 79 5.61 -0.04 -4.83
CA GLY A 79 4.50 0.71 -4.25
C GLY A 79 4.97 1.91 -3.44
N TRP A 80 6.01 1.74 -2.62
CA TRP A 80 6.61 2.82 -1.83
C TRP A 80 7.17 3.95 -2.72
N ASN A 81 7.95 3.61 -3.75
CA ASN A 81 8.55 4.60 -4.63
C ASN A 81 7.49 5.47 -5.33
N LYS A 82 6.40 4.83 -5.78
CA LYS A 82 5.25 5.53 -6.37
C LYS A 82 4.59 6.45 -5.36
N TYR A 83 4.38 5.95 -4.15
CA TYR A 83 3.82 6.73 -3.06
C TYR A 83 4.62 8.02 -2.81
N ILE A 84 5.95 7.90 -2.69
CA ILE A 84 6.82 9.05 -2.49
C ILE A 84 6.85 9.99 -3.71
N SER A 85 6.73 9.44 -4.92
CA SER A 85 6.67 10.27 -6.12
C SER A 85 5.42 11.15 -6.18
N TRP A 86 4.29 10.68 -5.63
CA TRP A 86 3.02 11.39 -5.67
C TRP A 86 2.85 12.37 -4.50
N TYR A 87 3.26 11.97 -3.30
CA TYR A 87 2.94 12.70 -2.06
C TYR A 87 4.18 13.28 -1.36
N GLY A 88 5.37 12.87 -1.77
CA GLY A 88 6.62 13.23 -1.10
C GLY A 88 6.77 12.57 0.28
N LEU A 89 7.87 12.91 0.94
CA LEU A 89 8.10 12.66 2.36
C LEU A 89 8.08 14.00 3.10
N VAL A 90 7.66 13.97 4.37
CA VAL A 90 7.83 15.13 5.24
C VAL A 90 9.32 15.41 5.43
N ASP A 91 9.71 16.69 5.45
CA ASP A 91 11.09 17.09 5.68
C ASP A 91 11.65 16.43 6.95
N ASN A 92 12.82 15.80 6.83
CA ASN A 92 13.50 15.04 7.89
C ASN A 92 12.86 13.69 8.28
N GLN A 93 11.91 13.17 7.49
CA GLN A 93 11.40 11.82 7.66
C GLN A 93 12.14 10.83 6.75
N GLU A 94 12.68 9.75 7.32
CA GLU A 94 13.29 8.67 6.55
C GLU A 94 12.32 7.49 6.32
N PRO A 95 12.37 6.85 5.13
CA PRO A 95 11.63 5.62 4.88
C PRO A 95 11.93 4.52 5.90
N ILE A 96 10.89 3.91 6.48
CA ILE A 96 11.07 2.78 7.40
C ILE A 96 11.10 1.48 6.61
N ALA A 97 12.28 1.13 6.10
CA ALA A 97 12.50 -0.12 5.38
C ALA A 97 12.63 -1.33 6.33
N ARG A 98 12.03 -2.45 5.95
CA ARG A 98 12.11 -3.75 6.63
C ARG A 98 12.34 -4.86 5.61
N LYS A 99 13.26 -5.77 5.93
CA LYS A 99 13.45 -6.99 5.14
C LYS A 99 12.44 -8.06 5.56
N ALA A 100 11.75 -8.62 4.58
CA ALA A 100 10.89 -9.78 4.77
C ALA A 100 11.72 -10.98 5.20
N ARG A 101 11.48 -11.45 6.43
CA ARG A 101 12.19 -12.60 7.03
C ARG A 101 11.49 -13.94 6.75
N PHE A 102 10.23 -13.89 6.35
CA PHE A 102 9.39 -15.05 6.08
C PHE A 102 8.78 -14.90 4.70
N GLN A 103 8.66 -16.02 4.00
CA GLN A 103 7.83 -16.14 2.80
C GLN A 103 6.50 -16.73 3.26
N LYS A 104 5.38 -16.06 2.93
CA LYS A 104 4.06 -16.69 3.06
C LYS A 104 3.89 -17.51 1.80
N ASP A 105 4.18 -18.80 1.87
CA ASP A 105 3.68 -19.73 0.86
C ASP A 105 2.15 -19.79 1.04
N GLY A 106 1.43 -19.49 -0.05
CA GLY A 106 -0.03 -19.48 -0.10
C GLY A 106 -0.62 -20.87 0.03
#